data_AF-R9L0N6-F1
#
_entry.id   AF-R9L0N6-F1
#
_cell.length_a   1.000
_cell.length_b   1.000
_cell.length_c   1.000
_cell.angle_alpha   90.00
_cell.angle_beta   90.00
_cell.angle_gamma   90.00
#
_symmetry.space_group_name_H-M   'P 1'
#
loop_
_entity.id
_entity.type
_entity.pdbx_description
1 polymer ?
#
loop_
_entity_poly.entity_id
_entity_poly.type
_entity_poly.pdbx_seq_one_letter_code
_entity_poly.pdbx_strand_id
1 'polypeptide(L)'
;MADPRLFRLRVTFRETGRLAMLSHLELARALERAVRRAGLPYAVSQGFSPHMRIAFGAALPVGVGGTSEFFDLFLTDYVPPAKALAALQAASPADLMPTEACYVEPKAAAASVACPVSTYEVQLSAAPAALIVPETITVVRKKKEKALAVADFLVGPVELDGDAVRFTLEAKPTGSLRADAFVRELLAATVAEGYAAEGLRPVSFLRVAQRG
;
A
#
# COMPACT_ATOMS: atom_id res chain seq x y z
N MET A 1 17.91 1.46 -16.52
CA MET A 1 19.09 0.65 -16.14
C MET A 1 19.56 1.14 -14.77
N ALA A 2 19.78 0.25 -13.80
CA ALA A 2 20.30 0.66 -12.49
C ALA A 2 21.69 1.26 -12.67
N ASP A 3 21.95 2.47 -12.14
CA ASP A 3 23.31 3.02 -12.14
C ASP A 3 24.04 2.33 -10.98
N PRO A 4 25.07 1.50 -11.26
CA PRO A 4 25.73 0.70 -10.23
C PRO A 4 26.46 1.54 -9.17
N ARG A 5 26.56 2.86 -9.38
CA ARG A 5 27.18 3.80 -8.43
C ARG A 5 26.22 4.34 -7.38
N LEU A 6 24.92 4.06 -7.49
CA LEU A 6 23.92 4.57 -6.56
C LEU A 6 23.60 3.56 -5.46
N PHE A 7 23.40 4.07 -4.26
CA PHE A 7 22.98 3.30 -3.11
C PHE A 7 21.45 3.25 -3.05
N ARG A 8 20.84 2.06 -3.14
CA ARG A 8 19.39 1.88 -3.10
C ARG A 8 18.93 1.63 -1.67
N LEU A 9 18.47 2.68 -1.00
CA LEU A 9 17.93 2.61 0.36
C LEU A 9 16.42 2.35 0.29
N ARG A 10 15.97 1.18 0.76
CA ARG A 10 14.56 0.91 1.02
C ARG A 10 14.18 1.51 2.36
N VAL A 11 13.12 2.30 2.37
CA VAL A 11 12.54 2.89 3.57
C VAL A 11 11.14 2.33 3.75
N THR A 12 10.91 1.67 4.89
CA THR A 12 9.58 1.25 5.33
C THR A 12 8.94 2.40 6.10
N PHE A 13 7.66 2.64 5.89
CA PHE A 13 6.88 3.69 6.54
C PHE A 13 5.46 3.22 6.82
N ARG A 14 4.82 3.93 7.74
CA ARG A 14 3.37 3.86 7.95
C ARG A 14 2.69 5.05 7.30
N GLU A 15 1.54 4.80 6.68
CA GLU A 15 0.60 5.81 6.19
C GLU A 15 -0.74 5.56 6.86
N THR A 16 -1.12 6.44 7.77
CA THR A 16 -2.29 6.24 8.64
C THR A 16 -3.05 7.56 8.84
N GLY A 17 -4.16 7.49 9.59
CA GLY A 17 -4.93 8.68 9.95
C GLY A 17 -5.43 9.44 8.73
N ARG A 18 -5.26 10.76 8.73
CA ARG A 18 -5.74 11.60 7.63
C ARG A 18 -4.92 11.43 6.35
N LEU A 19 -3.68 10.95 6.46
CA LEU A 19 -2.82 10.80 5.29
C LEU A 19 -3.17 9.60 4.42
N ALA A 20 -3.89 8.60 4.94
CA ALA A 20 -4.50 7.53 4.14
C ALA A 20 -5.54 8.05 3.12
N MET A 21 -5.99 9.31 3.25
CA MET A 21 -6.89 9.96 2.29
C MET A 21 -6.15 10.61 1.10
N LEU A 22 -4.81 10.62 1.11
CA LEU A 22 -4.04 11.14 -0.02
C LEU A 22 -4.15 10.20 -1.22
N SER A 23 -4.20 10.78 -2.41
CA SER A 23 -3.93 10.01 -3.62
C SER A 23 -2.47 9.59 -3.66
N HIS A 24 -2.16 8.54 -4.44
CA HIS A 24 -0.79 8.07 -4.61
C HIS A 24 0.19 9.18 -5.05
N LEU A 25 -0.25 10.11 -5.92
CA LEU A 25 0.59 11.22 -6.36
C LEU A 25 0.86 12.23 -5.25
N GLU A 26 -0.12 12.51 -4.40
CA GLU A 26 0.05 13.42 -3.26
C GLU A 26 0.95 12.81 -2.18
N LEU A 27 0.80 11.50 -1.92
CA LEU A 27 1.68 10.73 -1.06
C LEU A 27 3.12 10.76 -1.58
N ALA A 28 3.33 10.46 -2.87
CA ALA A 28 4.65 10.52 -3.50
C ALA A 28 5.30 11.90 -3.32
N ARG A 29 4.55 12.99 -3.56
CA ARG A 29 5.01 14.36 -3.33
C ARG A 29 5.28 14.66 -1.84
N ALA A 30 4.53 14.07 -0.92
CA ALA A 30 4.77 14.22 0.52
C ALA A 30 6.07 13.54 0.94
N LEU A 31 6.32 12.32 0.46
CA LEU A 31 7.54 11.57 0.68
C LEU A 31 8.77 12.28 0.08
N GLU A 32 8.68 12.76 -1.15
CA GLU A 32 9.76 13.55 -1.77
C GLU A 32 10.09 14.81 -0.95
N ARG A 33 9.08 15.50 -0.41
CA ARG A 33 9.28 16.65 0.47
C ARG A 33 9.94 16.25 1.79
N ALA A 34 9.57 15.12 2.38
CA ALA A 34 10.21 14.59 3.58
C ALA A 34 11.68 14.26 3.32
N VAL A 35 12.01 13.59 2.21
CA VAL A 35 13.38 13.28 1.80
C VAL A 35 14.21 14.57 1.60
N ARG A 36 13.65 15.59 0.95
CA ARG A 36 14.32 16.90 0.80
C ARG A 36 14.60 17.57 2.15
N ARG A 37 13.62 17.59 3.06
CA ARG A 37 13.79 18.16 4.41
C ARG A 37 14.77 17.38 5.27
N ALA A 38 14.87 16.06 5.07
CA ALA A 38 15.83 15.20 5.75
C ALA A 38 17.28 15.46 5.31
N GLY A 39 17.52 16.22 4.23
CA GLY A 39 18.86 16.55 3.76
C GLY A 39 19.64 15.36 3.23
N LEU A 40 18.95 14.28 2.79
CA LEU A 40 19.61 13.10 2.25
C LEU A 40 20.23 13.38 0.88
N PRO A 41 21.38 12.76 0.52
CA PRO A 41 22.07 12.95 -0.75
C PRO A 41 21.39 12.17 -1.88
N TYR A 42 20.12 12.45 -2.15
CA TYR A 42 19.33 11.74 -3.15
C TYR A 42 19.84 12.00 -4.57
N ALA A 43 19.77 10.98 -5.41
CA ALA A 43 20.09 11.08 -6.81
C ALA A 43 18.93 11.73 -7.59
N VAL A 44 19.27 12.40 -8.69
CA VAL A 44 18.30 12.99 -9.63
C VAL A 44 18.40 12.32 -11.01
N SER A 45 17.30 12.31 -11.74
CA SER A 45 17.28 11.89 -13.15
C SER A 45 18.08 12.86 -14.02
N GLN A 46 18.63 12.34 -15.12
CA GLN A 46 19.32 13.14 -16.13
C GLN A 46 18.31 13.74 -17.12
N GLY A 47 18.61 14.90 -17.70
CA GLY A 47 17.80 15.56 -18.73
C GLY A 47 17.25 16.94 -18.34
N PHE A 48 16.34 17.49 -19.15
CA PHE A 48 15.83 18.86 -19.02
C PHE A 48 14.85 19.09 -17.86
N SER A 49 14.40 18.02 -17.20
CA SER A 49 13.55 18.09 -16.00
C SER A 49 14.04 17.07 -14.98
N PRO A 50 15.00 17.43 -14.12
CA PRO A 50 15.56 16.52 -13.13
C PRO A 50 14.56 16.28 -11.99
N HIS A 51 14.23 15.02 -11.76
CA HIS A 51 13.37 14.57 -10.67
C HIS A 51 14.13 13.65 -9.73
N MET A 52 13.70 13.59 -8.47
CA MET A 52 14.27 12.67 -7.49
C MET A 52 14.14 11.23 -7.99
N ARG A 53 15.21 10.45 -7.88
CA ARG A 53 15.18 9.01 -8.16
C ARG A 53 14.59 8.31 -6.93
N ILE A 54 13.29 8.07 -7.00
CA ILE A 54 12.50 7.36 -6.00
C ILE A 54 11.59 6.35 -6.70
N ALA A 55 11.42 5.16 -6.13
CA ALA A 55 10.51 4.13 -6.63
C ALA A 55 9.59 3.66 -5.51
N PHE A 56 8.29 3.64 -5.76
CA PHE A 56 7.30 3.32 -4.73
C PHE A 56 6.89 1.84 -4.77
N GLY A 57 6.47 1.32 -3.62
CA GLY A 57 5.77 0.05 -3.50
C GLY A 57 4.41 0.07 -4.20
N ALA A 58 3.68 -1.04 -4.08
CA ALA A 58 2.34 -1.15 -4.66
C ALA A 58 1.39 -0.11 -4.04
N ALA A 59 0.83 0.78 -4.87
CA ALA A 59 -0.03 1.86 -4.39
C ALA A 59 -1.29 1.35 -3.67
N LEU A 60 -1.67 2.04 -2.60
CA LEU A 60 -2.93 1.84 -1.91
C LEU A 60 -4.06 2.70 -2.53
N PRO A 61 -5.31 2.22 -2.52
CA PRO A 61 -6.47 3.06 -2.80
C PRO A 61 -6.62 4.18 -1.77
N VAL A 62 -7.22 5.30 -2.17
CA VAL A 62 -7.62 6.37 -1.25
C VAL A 62 -8.54 5.80 -0.16
N GLY A 63 -8.26 6.15 1.10
CA GLY A 63 -8.98 5.65 2.27
C GLY A 63 -8.42 4.35 2.84
N VAL A 64 -7.39 3.76 2.21
CA VAL A 64 -6.69 2.58 2.72
C VAL A 64 -5.31 3.01 3.18
N GLY A 65 -5.03 2.85 4.48
CA GLY A 65 -3.71 3.08 5.04
C GLY A 65 -2.84 1.81 5.01
N GLY A 66 -1.58 1.94 5.41
CA GLY A 66 -0.65 0.82 5.48
C GLY A 66 0.37 0.98 6.60
N THR A 67 0.79 -0.12 7.21
CA THR A 67 1.72 -0.12 8.35
C THR A 67 3.15 -0.47 7.98
N SER A 68 3.35 -1.04 6.78
CA SER A 68 4.64 -1.54 6.30
C SER A 68 4.80 -1.23 4.81
N GLU A 69 4.38 -0.03 4.42
CA GLU A 69 4.57 0.50 3.09
C GLU A 69 6.03 0.82 2.86
N PHE A 70 6.50 0.80 1.61
CA PHE A 70 7.90 1.11 1.36
C PHE A 70 8.15 1.83 0.04
N PHE A 71 9.23 2.59 0.03
CA PHE A 71 9.81 3.18 -1.18
C PHE A 71 11.31 2.94 -1.21
N ASP A 72 11.87 2.89 -2.41
CA ASP A 72 13.30 2.83 -2.65
C ASP A 72 13.79 4.21 -3.07
N LEU A 73 14.67 4.78 -2.24
CA LEU A 73 15.38 6.02 -2.52
C LEU A 73 16.78 5.71 -3.03
N PHE A 74 17.15 6.31 -4.16
CA PHE A 74 18.51 6.19 -4.68
C PHE A 74 19.35 7.35 -4.15
N LEU A 75 20.45 7.03 -3.48
CA LEU A 75 21.40 7.99 -2.90
C LEU A 75 22.70 8.00 -3.71
N THR A 76 23.32 9.17 -3.79
CA THR A 76 24.62 9.40 -4.43
C THR A 76 25.78 9.02 -3.52
N ASP A 77 25.59 9.14 -2.20
CA ASP A 77 26.55 8.75 -1.17
C ASP A 77 25.96 7.72 -0.20
N TYR A 78 26.84 6.93 0.41
CA TYR A 78 26.45 6.05 1.51
C TYR A 78 26.08 6.88 2.75
N VAL A 79 24.92 6.56 3.33
CA VAL A 79 24.47 7.10 4.61
C VAL A 79 24.12 5.91 5.51
N PRO A 80 24.68 5.80 6.73
CA PRO A 80 24.31 4.72 7.64
C PRO A 80 22.78 4.64 7.80
N PRO A 81 22.15 3.45 7.66
CA PRO A 81 20.69 3.37 7.62
C PRO A 81 19.99 3.96 8.83
N ALA A 82 20.55 3.78 10.03
CA ALA A 82 20.03 4.39 11.27
C ALA A 82 20.06 5.93 11.22
N LYS A 83 21.10 6.54 10.61
CA LYS A 83 21.16 8.00 10.43
C LYS A 83 20.13 8.49 9.41
N ALA A 84 19.98 7.76 8.30
CA ALA A 84 18.98 8.10 7.29
C ALA A 84 17.56 8.00 7.86
N LEU A 85 17.27 6.94 8.62
CA LEU A 85 15.99 6.74 9.29
C LEU A 85 15.70 7.88 10.26
N ALA A 86 16.64 8.23 11.16
CA ALA A 86 16.45 9.32 12.12
C ALA A 86 16.19 10.67 11.44
N ALA A 87 16.92 10.98 10.36
CA ALA A 87 16.72 12.20 9.58
C ALA A 87 15.33 12.24 8.91
N LEU A 88 14.89 11.12 8.34
CA LEU A 88 13.56 11.01 7.74
C LEU A 88 12.45 11.10 8.79
N GLN A 89 12.60 10.48 9.96
CA GLN A 89 11.64 10.56 11.06
C GLN A 89 11.48 12.00 11.55
N ALA A 90 12.59 12.73 11.75
CA ALA A 90 12.56 14.13 12.14
C ALA A 90 11.91 15.03 11.07
N ALA A 91 11.98 14.64 9.81
CA ALA A 91 11.41 15.37 8.69
C ALA A 91 9.95 14.98 8.35
N SER A 92 9.38 13.96 9.01
CA SER A 92 8.08 13.38 8.68
C SER A 92 6.99 13.67 9.73
N PRO A 93 5.72 13.81 9.33
CA PRO A 93 4.61 13.86 10.27
C PRO A 93 4.32 12.45 10.83
N ALA A 94 3.64 12.39 11.98
CA ALA A 94 3.32 11.12 12.67
C ALA A 94 2.52 10.13 11.80
N ASP A 95 1.67 10.65 10.92
CA ASP A 95 0.79 9.86 10.03
C ASP A 95 1.52 9.34 8.78
N LEU A 96 2.76 9.80 8.49
CA LEU A 96 3.62 9.36 7.37
C LEU A 96 5.02 9.05 7.89
N MET A 97 5.10 8.14 8.86
CA MET A 97 6.29 7.95 9.68
C MET A 97 7.16 6.80 9.15
N PRO A 98 8.44 7.05 8.82
CA PRO A 98 9.43 6.00 8.56
C PRO A 98 9.66 5.12 9.79
N THR A 99 9.68 3.82 9.59
CA THR A 99 9.84 2.80 10.64
C THR A 99 11.12 1.99 10.48
N GLU A 100 11.61 1.83 9.24
CA GLU A 100 12.83 1.07 8.94
C GLU A 100 13.55 1.69 7.74
N ALA A 101 14.87 1.55 7.69
CA ALA A 101 15.65 1.84 6.52
C ALA A 101 16.74 0.77 6.35
N CYS A 102 16.86 0.20 5.15
CA CYS A 102 17.86 -0.81 4.84
C CYS A 102 18.33 -0.68 3.39
N TYR A 103 19.58 -1.04 3.12
CA TYR A 103 20.07 -1.09 1.74
C TYR A 103 19.63 -2.40 1.09
N VAL A 104 19.10 -2.30 -0.14
CA VAL A 104 18.72 -3.46 -0.94
C VAL A 104 19.63 -3.59 -2.15
N GLU A 105 19.86 -4.83 -2.59
CA GLU A 105 20.75 -5.08 -3.72
C GLU A 105 20.24 -4.42 -5.01
N PRO A 106 21.14 -4.00 -5.92
CA PRO A 106 20.75 -3.43 -7.21
C PRO A 106 19.84 -4.35 -8.04
N LYS A 107 20.00 -5.68 -7.90
CA LYS A 107 19.20 -6.71 -8.60
C LYS A 107 17.93 -7.12 -7.85
N ALA A 108 17.71 -6.64 -6.62
CA ALA A 108 16.50 -6.95 -5.87
C ALA A 108 15.25 -6.50 -6.64
N ALA A 109 14.15 -7.23 -6.48
CA ALA A 109 12.88 -6.93 -7.15
C ALA A 109 12.48 -5.45 -6.97
N ALA A 110 11.89 -4.85 -8.01
CA ALA A 110 11.39 -3.49 -7.95
C ALA A 110 10.37 -3.37 -6.81
N ALA A 111 10.33 -2.22 -6.14
CA ALA A 111 9.47 -2.03 -4.97
C ALA A 111 8.00 -2.37 -5.26
N SER A 112 7.51 -2.01 -6.44
CA SER A 112 6.14 -2.24 -6.90
C SER A 112 5.71 -3.70 -7.02
N VAL A 113 6.66 -4.64 -7.08
CA VAL A 113 6.38 -6.09 -7.26
C VAL A 113 7.06 -6.97 -6.21
N ALA A 114 7.79 -6.37 -5.27
CA ALA A 114 8.55 -7.12 -4.28
C ALA A 114 7.67 -7.88 -3.27
N CYS A 115 6.41 -7.46 -3.09
CA CYS A 115 5.47 -8.08 -2.16
C CYS A 115 4.09 -8.24 -2.80
N PRO A 116 3.84 -9.30 -3.59
CA PRO A 116 2.57 -9.51 -4.26
C PRO A 116 1.44 -9.92 -3.29
N VAL A 117 1.76 -10.51 -2.14
CA VAL A 117 0.78 -10.95 -1.16
C VAL A 117 0.61 -9.88 -0.08
N SER A 118 -0.62 -9.44 0.15
CA SER A 118 -0.95 -8.36 1.10
C SER A 118 -2.13 -8.75 1.99
N THR A 119 -1.95 -8.63 3.30
CA THR A 119 -3.00 -8.86 4.30
C THR A 119 -3.57 -7.53 4.75
N TYR A 120 -4.90 -7.47 4.83
CA TYR A 120 -5.65 -6.30 5.20
C TYR A 120 -6.51 -6.56 6.42
N GLU A 121 -6.70 -5.51 7.21
CA GLU A 121 -7.66 -5.44 8.29
C GLU A 121 -8.60 -4.25 8.06
N VAL A 122 -9.89 -4.51 8.25
CA VAL A 122 -10.95 -3.53 8.07
C VAL A 122 -11.80 -3.51 9.33
N GLN A 123 -11.90 -2.36 9.97
CA GLN A 123 -12.87 -2.14 11.03
C GLN A 123 -14.18 -1.71 10.40
N LEU A 124 -15.28 -2.42 10.69
CA LEU A 124 -16.62 -2.05 10.24
C LEU A 124 -17.33 -1.16 11.25
N SER A 125 -18.39 -0.49 10.82
CA SER A 125 -19.20 0.38 11.67
C SER A 125 -20.10 -0.36 12.66
N ALA A 126 -20.27 -1.67 12.47
CA ALA A 126 -21.05 -2.58 13.30
C ALA A 126 -20.65 -4.02 12.97
N ALA A 127 -20.88 -4.95 13.90
CA ALA A 127 -20.63 -6.36 13.69
C ALA A 127 -21.72 -7.00 12.81
N PRO A 128 -21.41 -7.53 11.61
CA PRO A 128 -22.36 -8.32 10.85
C PRO A 128 -22.51 -9.72 11.46
N ALA A 129 -23.64 -10.38 11.21
CA ALA A 129 -23.88 -11.75 11.69
C ALA A 129 -23.04 -12.80 10.94
N ALA A 130 -22.72 -12.52 9.67
CA ALA A 130 -21.83 -13.30 8.82
C ALA A 130 -21.29 -12.40 7.69
N LEU A 131 -20.28 -12.87 6.95
CA LEU A 131 -19.81 -12.21 5.73
C LEU A 131 -20.15 -13.06 4.50
N ILE A 132 -20.58 -12.40 3.44
CA ILE A 132 -20.81 -13.03 2.14
C ILE A 132 -19.69 -12.64 1.20
N VAL A 133 -18.83 -13.61 0.89
CA VAL A 133 -17.75 -13.43 -0.08
C VAL A 133 -18.31 -13.70 -1.49
N PRO A 134 -18.42 -12.68 -2.36
CA PRO A 134 -18.94 -12.89 -3.70
C PRO A 134 -17.98 -13.77 -4.51
N GLU A 135 -18.53 -14.65 -5.37
CA GLU A 135 -17.71 -15.47 -6.27
C GLU A 135 -16.97 -14.61 -7.31
N THR A 136 -17.63 -13.56 -7.79
CA THR A 136 -17.08 -12.66 -8.81
C THR A 136 -17.32 -11.19 -8.45
N ILE A 137 -16.39 -10.34 -8.91
CA ILE A 137 -16.47 -8.89 -8.77
C ILE A 137 -16.29 -8.23 -10.14
N THR A 138 -17.21 -7.35 -10.48
CA THR A 138 -17.12 -6.54 -11.71
C THR A 138 -16.25 -5.32 -11.47
N VAL A 139 -15.19 -5.18 -12.26
CA VAL A 139 -14.33 -3.98 -12.26
C VAL A 139 -14.30 -3.33 -13.64
N VAL A 140 -14.29 -2.00 -13.67
CA VAL A 140 -14.09 -1.25 -14.91
C VAL A 140 -12.59 -1.08 -15.16
N ARG A 141 -12.10 -1.63 -16.29
CA ARG A 141 -10.72 -1.44 -16.76
C ARG A 141 -10.74 -0.89 -18.18
N LYS A 142 -10.07 0.25 -18.41
CA LYS A 142 -10.01 0.92 -19.74
C LYS A 142 -11.39 1.08 -20.39
N LYS A 143 -12.39 1.52 -19.60
CA LYS A 143 -13.80 1.69 -20.01
C LYS A 143 -14.55 0.40 -20.39
N LYS A 144 -14.00 -0.77 -20.08
CA LYS A 144 -14.68 -2.06 -20.24
C LYS A 144 -14.90 -2.71 -18.89
N GLU A 145 -16.09 -3.27 -18.68
CA GLU A 145 -16.36 -4.10 -17.53
C GLU A 145 -15.65 -5.45 -17.69
N LYS A 146 -15.08 -5.93 -16.59
CA LYS A 146 -14.45 -7.24 -16.51
C LYS A 146 -14.83 -7.87 -15.18
N ALA A 147 -15.38 -9.08 -15.24
CA ALA A 147 -15.57 -9.93 -14.07
C ALA A 147 -14.23 -10.54 -13.65
N LEU A 148 -13.93 -10.50 -12.35
CA LEU A 148 -12.81 -11.16 -11.73
C LEU A 148 -13.35 -12.21 -10.76
N ALA A 149 -12.87 -13.45 -10.85
CA ALA A 149 -13.18 -14.45 -9.84
C ALA A 149 -12.40 -14.12 -8.56
N VAL A 150 -13.08 -14.02 -7.42
CA VAL A 150 -12.44 -13.66 -6.15
C VAL A 150 -11.45 -14.73 -5.71
N ALA A 151 -11.79 -16.00 -5.91
CA ALA A 151 -10.93 -17.14 -5.61
C ALA A 151 -9.57 -17.10 -6.35
N ASP A 152 -9.47 -16.39 -7.48
CA ASP A 152 -8.19 -16.24 -8.19
C ASP A 152 -7.21 -15.31 -7.44
N PHE A 153 -7.68 -14.47 -6.52
CA PHE A 153 -6.86 -13.47 -5.82
C PHE A 153 -6.86 -13.62 -4.31
N LEU A 154 -7.91 -14.22 -3.73
CA LEU A 154 -8.04 -14.43 -2.30
C LEU A 154 -7.11 -15.55 -1.83
N VAL A 155 -6.34 -15.28 -0.78
CA VAL A 155 -5.43 -16.24 -0.16
C VAL A 155 -5.97 -16.61 1.22
N GLY A 156 -6.50 -17.83 1.33
CA GLY A 156 -7.12 -18.31 2.57
C GLY A 156 -8.53 -17.73 2.80
N PRO A 157 -9.10 -17.93 4.00
CA PRO A 157 -10.43 -17.45 4.33
C PRO A 157 -10.47 -15.93 4.55
N VAL A 158 -11.67 -15.37 4.47
CA VAL A 158 -11.98 -14.07 5.08
C VAL A 158 -12.41 -14.35 6.52
N GLU A 159 -11.69 -13.75 7.46
CA GLU A 159 -11.94 -13.90 8.89
C GLU A 159 -12.79 -12.72 9.38
N LEU A 160 -13.75 -13.02 10.26
CA LEU A 160 -14.60 -12.05 10.94
C LEU A 160 -14.46 -12.27 12.45
N ASP A 161 -14.10 -11.22 13.18
CA ASP A 161 -14.11 -11.18 14.65
C ASP A 161 -14.86 -9.93 15.10
N GLY A 162 -16.12 -10.10 15.51
CA GLY A 162 -17.02 -9.00 15.81
C GLY A 162 -17.26 -8.12 14.57
N ASP A 163 -16.70 -6.93 14.58
CA ASP A 163 -16.73 -5.95 13.49
C ASP A 163 -15.36 -5.77 12.78
N ALA A 164 -14.36 -6.59 13.13
CA ALA A 164 -13.07 -6.63 12.46
C ALA A 164 -13.07 -7.71 11.36
N VAL A 165 -12.66 -7.32 10.15
CA VAL A 165 -12.52 -8.21 9.00
C VAL A 165 -11.07 -8.32 8.59
N ARG A 166 -10.56 -9.54 8.44
CA ARG A 166 -9.19 -9.81 7.98
C ARG A 166 -9.20 -10.69 6.75
N PHE A 167 -8.42 -10.31 5.74
CA PHE A 167 -8.28 -11.09 4.50
C PHE A 167 -6.93 -10.85 3.83
N THR A 168 -6.54 -11.75 2.94
CA THR A 168 -5.28 -11.64 2.19
C THR A 168 -5.53 -11.74 0.70
N LEU A 169 -4.92 -10.83 -0.08
CA LEU A 169 -4.98 -10.83 -1.54
C LEU A 169 -3.58 -11.02 -2.13
N GLU A 170 -3.51 -11.74 -3.25
CA GLU A 170 -2.31 -11.89 -4.07
C GLU A 170 -2.46 -11.12 -5.40
N ALA A 171 -1.51 -10.25 -5.69
CA ALA A 171 -1.37 -9.63 -7.00
C ALA A 171 -0.59 -10.56 -7.94
N LYS A 172 -1.20 -10.90 -9.08
CA LYS A 172 -0.63 -11.81 -10.08
C LYS A 172 -0.18 -11.06 -11.34
N PRO A 173 0.70 -11.64 -12.17
CA PRO A 173 1.05 -11.06 -13.48
C PRO A 173 -0.17 -10.85 -14.39
N THR A 174 -1.21 -11.67 -14.24
CA THR A 174 -2.48 -11.59 -14.98
C THR A 174 -3.40 -10.47 -14.49
N GLY A 175 -3.11 -9.89 -13.32
CA GLY A 175 -3.82 -8.76 -12.74
C GLY A 175 -3.89 -8.81 -11.22
N SER A 176 -4.58 -7.83 -10.65
CA SER A 176 -4.86 -7.77 -9.21
C SER A 176 -6.32 -7.42 -8.96
N LEU A 177 -6.84 -7.89 -7.82
CA LEU A 177 -8.09 -7.41 -7.24
C LEU A 177 -7.75 -6.29 -6.25
N ARG A 178 -8.41 -5.14 -6.38
CA ARG A 178 -8.20 -4.04 -5.44
C ARG A 178 -8.96 -4.33 -4.13
N ALA A 179 -8.31 -4.10 -3.01
CA ALA A 179 -8.87 -4.38 -1.68
C ALA A 179 -10.14 -3.55 -1.41
N ASP A 180 -10.18 -2.29 -1.83
CA ASP A 180 -11.37 -1.42 -1.67
C ASP A 180 -12.56 -1.90 -2.51
N ALA A 181 -12.30 -2.37 -3.73
CA ALA A 181 -13.34 -2.98 -4.56
C ALA A 181 -13.85 -4.29 -3.94
N PHE A 182 -12.94 -5.13 -3.42
CA PHE A 182 -13.30 -6.37 -2.76
C PHE A 182 -14.22 -6.14 -1.56
N VAL A 183 -13.81 -5.26 -0.63
CA VAL A 183 -14.59 -4.97 0.58
C VAL A 183 -15.95 -4.37 0.22
N ARG A 184 -16.02 -3.46 -0.75
CA ARG A 184 -17.30 -2.87 -1.17
C ARG A 184 -18.31 -3.94 -1.62
N GLU A 185 -17.91 -4.85 -2.50
CA GLU A 185 -18.82 -5.90 -3.00
C GLU A 185 -19.14 -6.93 -1.91
N LEU A 186 -18.18 -7.28 -1.05
CA LEU A 186 -18.40 -8.15 0.10
C LEU A 186 -19.46 -7.57 1.05
N LEU A 187 -19.37 -6.27 1.37
CA LEU A 187 -20.37 -5.62 2.23
C LEU A 187 -21.74 -5.53 1.53
N ALA A 188 -21.77 -5.21 0.24
CA ALA A 188 -23.01 -5.17 -0.53
C ALA A 188 -23.73 -6.53 -0.55
N ALA A 189 -22.99 -7.62 -0.80
CA ALA A 189 -23.53 -8.97 -0.77
C ALA A 189 -23.99 -9.37 0.65
N THR A 190 -23.23 -9.00 1.67
CA THR A 190 -23.56 -9.28 3.07
C THR A 190 -24.86 -8.61 3.50
N VAL A 191 -25.08 -7.36 3.10
CA VAL A 191 -26.32 -6.61 3.34
C VAL A 191 -27.48 -7.21 2.55
N ALA A 192 -27.28 -7.54 1.28
CA ALA A 192 -28.33 -8.11 0.42
C ALA A 192 -28.89 -9.43 0.95
N GLU A 193 -28.04 -10.26 1.58
CA GLU A 193 -28.43 -11.51 2.22
C GLU A 193 -28.98 -11.33 3.66
N GLY A 194 -29.09 -10.09 4.14
CA GLY A 194 -29.70 -9.77 5.43
C GLY A 194 -28.80 -10.02 6.65
N TYR A 195 -27.50 -10.23 6.46
CA TYR A 195 -26.55 -10.42 7.57
C TYR A 195 -26.03 -9.12 8.18
N ALA A 196 -26.42 -7.97 7.62
CA ALA A 196 -26.06 -6.64 8.13
C ALA A 196 -27.07 -5.56 7.71
N ALA A 197 -27.04 -4.41 8.42
CA ALA A 197 -27.84 -3.24 8.07
C ALA A 197 -27.28 -2.49 6.85
N GLU A 198 -28.14 -1.81 6.09
CA GLU A 198 -27.80 -1.07 4.87
C GLU A 198 -26.68 -0.02 5.03
N GLY A 199 -26.48 0.50 6.25
CA GLY A 199 -25.44 1.50 6.56
C GLY A 199 -24.06 0.94 6.90
N LEU A 200 -23.85 -0.38 6.78
CA LEU A 200 -22.59 -1.03 7.10
C LEU A 200 -21.47 -0.50 6.21
N ARG A 201 -20.41 0.00 6.82
CA ARG A 201 -19.27 0.60 6.11
C ARG A 201 -17.96 0.38 6.84
N PRO A 202 -16.82 0.46 6.15
CA PRO A 202 -15.51 0.57 6.79
C PRO A 202 -15.40 1.87 7.60
N VAL A 203 -14.88 1.78 8.82
CA VAL A 203 -14.45 2.89 9.69
C VAL A 203 -12.94 3.07 9.61
N SER A 204 -12.20 1.97 9.46
CA SER A 204 -10.77 1.97 9.15
C SER A 204 -10.45 0.86 8.15
N PHE A 205 -9.38 1.05 7.39
CA PHE A 205 -8.91 0.08 6.41
C PHE A 205 -7.39 0.18 6.33
N LEU A 206 -6.70 -0.88 6.76
CA LEU A 206 -5.25 -0.93 6.78
C LEU A 206 -4.72 -2.16 6.06
N ARG A 207 -3.67 -1.98 5.27
CA ARG A 207 -2.76 -3.05 4.91
C ARG A 207 -1.77 -3.27 6.04
N VAL A 208 -1.90 -4.40 6.72
CA VAL A 208 -1.16 -4.70 7.96
C VAL A 208 0.09 -5.54 7.74
N ALA A 209 0.15 -6.26 6.61
CA ALA A 209 1.33 -7.03 6.23
C ALA A 209 1.45 -7.17 4.71
N GLN A 210 2.69 -7.31 4.24
CA GLN A 210 3.01 -7.66 2.86
C GLN A 210 4.16 -8.65 2.83
N ARG A 211 4.16 -9.60 1.88
CA ARG A 211 5.25 -10.55 1.70
C ARG A 211 5.52 -10.86 0.23
N GLY A 212 6.80 -11.16 -0.04
CA GLY A 212 7.36 -11.59 -1.32
C GLY A 212 7.03 -13.03 -1.68
#